data_AF-A0A5C8D3N0-F1
#
_entry.id   AF-A0A5C8D3N0-F1
#
_cell.length_a   1.000
_cell.length_b   1.000
_cell.length_c   1.000
_cell.angle_alpha   90.00
_cell.angle_beta   90.00
_cell.angle_gamma   90.00
#
_symmetry.space_group_name_H-M   'P 1'
#
loop_
_entity.id
_entity.type
_entity.pdbx_description
1 polymer ?
#
loop_
_entity_poly.entity_id
_entity_poly.type
_entity_poly.pdbx_seq_one_letter_code
_entity_poly.pdbx_strand_id
1 'polypeptide(L)'
;MGFGNKLLNGKIRHKIGLKIIDKLKINSVSIKDIDKELYIPVKYDNSDLEMFLCKINNAKVYSSWGFYFTSDNKIIKEVLPYDRILRLSEELGGRFAFYNFRFKKKTDLNVFSLQSIWNVCFGHWIHETLPKLFILKDAGFLDKIDAFILGDGCKTKFHKDSLKYSI
;
A
#
# COMPACT_ATOMS: atom_id res chain seq x y z
N MET A 1 0.65 7.76 -11.82
CA MET A 1 1.94 7.25 -12.35
C MET A 1 3.09 7.84 -11.55
N GLY A 2 4.18 7.10 -11.33
CA GLY A 2 5.35 7.60 -10.60
C GLY A 2 6.10 8.70 -11.36
N PHE A 3 6.81 9.58 -10.67
CA PHE A 3 7.58 10.67 -11.29
C PHE A 3 8.63 10.15 -12.29
N GLY A 4 9.30 9.04 -11.97
CA GLY A 4 10.22 8.38 -12.89
C GLY A 4 9.56 7.79 -14.14
N ASN A 5 8.27 7.43 -14.11
CA ASN A 5 7.55 7.02 -15.32
C ASN A 5 7.42 8.17 -16.34
N LYS A 6 7.44 9.43 -15.87
CA LYS A 6 7.34 10.60 -16.73
C LYS A 6 8.70 11.05 -17.27
N LEU A 7 9.77 10.81 -16.52
CA LEU A 7 11.11 11.32 -16.83
C LEU A 7 12.04 10.31 -17.47
N LEU A 8 11.87 9.02 -17.19
CA LEU A 8 12.79 7.98 -17.60
C LEU A 8 12.15 7.12 -18.69
N ASN A 9 12.94 6.79 -19.72
CA ASN A 9 12.49 5.84 -20.75
C ASN A 9 12.36 4.41 -20.19
N GLY A 10 11.59 3.58 -20.90
CA GLY A 10 11.32 2.19 -20.49
C GLY A 10 12.56 1.35 -20.20
N LYS A 11 13.60 1.46 -21.03
CA LYS A 11 14.86 0.69 -20.86
C LYS A 11 15.59 1.03 -19.56
N ILE A 12 15.67 2.31 -19.20
CA ILE A 12 16.28 2.74 -17.93
C ILE A 12 15.43 2.27 -16.76
N ARG A 13 14.11 2.46 -16.84
CA ARG A 13 13.18 2.00 -15.80
C ARG A 13 13.30 0.49 -15.57
N HIS A 14 13.36 -0.31 -16.64
CA HIS A 14 13.54 -1.75 -16.55
C HIS A 14 14.79 -2.13 -15.75
N LYS A 15 15.96 -1.54 -16.08
CA LYS A 15 17.23 -1.80 -15.38
C LYS A 15 17.16 -1.42 -13.89
N ILE A 16 16.55 -0.29 -13.55
CA ILE A 16 16.34 0.12 -12.16
C ILE A 16 15.39 -0.88 -11.48
N GLY A 17 14.31 -1.24 -12.16
CA GLY A 17 13.30 -2.20 -11.73
C GLY A 17 13.86 -3.52 -11.30
N LEU A 18 14.74 -4.13 -12.11
CA LEU A 18 15.41 -5.39 -11.79
C LEU A 18 16.19 -5.29 -10.46
N LYS A 19 16.98 -4.22 -10.27
CA LYS A 19 17.71 -3.99 -9.01
C LYS A 19 16.79 -3.81 -7.81
N ILE A 20 15.64 -3.17 -8.00
CA ILE A 20 14.64 -3.00 -6.94
C ILE A 20 13.99 -4.34 -6.61
N ILE A 21 13.64 -5.15 -7.62
CA ILE A 21 13.07 -6.49 -7.43
C ILE A 21 13.99 -7.36 -6.58
N ASP A 22 15.29 -7.40 -6.90
CA ASP A 22 16.25 -8.20 -6.14
C ASP A 22 16.35 -7.71 -4.68
N LYS A 23 16.39 -6.40 -4.47
CA LYS A 23 16.37 -5.81 -3.13
C LYS A 23 15.10 -6.15 -2.36
N LEU A 24 13.93 -6.09 -2.99
CA LEU A 24 12.66 -6.43 -2.36
C LEU A 24 12.63 -7.91 -1.99
N LYS A 25 13.05 -8.81 -2.89
CA LYS A 25 13.14 -10.25 -2.61
C LYS A 25 13.98 -10.55 -1.36
N ILE A 26 15.19 -9.97 -1.30
CA ILE A 26 16.11 -10.17 -0.17
C ILE A 26 15.53 -9.57 1.13
N ASN A 27 14.92 -8.39 1.04
CA ASN A 27 14.42 -7.66 2.20
C ASN A 27 12.90 -7.78 2.34
N SER A 28 12.36 -8.99 2.21
CA SER A 28 10.94 -9.25 2.38
C SER A 28 10.65 -10.20 3.52
N VAL A 29 9.51 -10.04 4.17
CA VAL A 29 9.12 -10.79 5.37
C VAL A 29 7.63 -11.11 5.36
N SER A 30 7.24 -12.22 5.98
CA SER A 30 5.83 -12.50 6.25
C SER A 30 5.33 -11.68 7.43
N ILE A 31 4.07 -11.24 7.39
CA ILE A 31 3.38 -10.66 8.55
C ILE A 31 3.34 -11.61 9.77
N LYS A 32 3.49 -12.91 9.55
CA LYS A 32 3.55 -13.91 10.62
C LYS A 32 4.90 -13.91 11.36
N ASP A 33 5.96 -13.43 10.70
CA ASP A 33 7.35 -13.49 11.18
C ASP A 33 7.87 -12.15 11.74
N ILE A 34 6.99 -11.16 11.94
CA ILE A 34 7.36 -9.85 12.47
C ILE A 34 6.72 -9.61 13.84
N ASP A 35 7.40 -8.80 14.65
CA ASP A 35 6.83 -8.26 15.89
C ASP A 35 5.66 -7.32 15.56
N LYS A 36 4.54 -7.53 16.24
CA LYS A 36 3.27 -6.86 16.00
C LYS A 36 2.55 -6.62 17.30
N GLU A 37 1.99 -5.42 17.45
CA GLU A 37 1.23 -5.03 18.63
C GLU A 37 -0.14 -5.73 18.66
N LEU A 38 -0.70 -5.98 17.48
CA LEU A 38 -2.00 -6.62 17.32
C LEU A 38 -2.05 -7.45 16.05
N TYR A 39 -2.68 -8.62 16.14
CA TYR A 39 -3.06 -9.43 14.99
C TYR A 39 -4.43 -10.05 15.24
N ILE A 40 -5.41 -9.69 14.42
CA ILE A 40 -6.77 -10.22 14.47
C ILE A 40 -7.03 -10.94 13.14
N PRO A 41 -7.12 -12.27 13.11
CA PRO A 41 -7.59 -12.98 11.92
C PRO A 41 -9.09 -12.68 11.72
N VAL A 42 -9.48 -12.50 10.47
CA VAL A 42 -10.88 -12.27 10.08
C VAL A 42 -11.27 -13.36 9.10
N LYS A 43 -12.32 -14.12 9.45
CA LYS A 43 -12.84 -15.20 8.63
C LYS A 43 -14.22 -14.84 8.13
N TYR A 44 -14.46 -15.05 6.84
CA TYR A 44 -15.78 -14.92 6.23
C TYR A 44 -16.21 -16.30 5.73
N ASP A 45 -17.47 -16.67 5.97
CA ASP A 45 -17.98 -18.04 5.74
C ASP A 45 -17.82 -18.51 4.28
N ASN A 46 -17.82 -17.58 3.32
CA ASN A 46 -17.73 -17.86 1.88
C ASN A 46 -16.33 -17.61 1.29
N SER A 47 -15.28 -17.63 2.10
CA SER A 47 -13.92 -17.31 1.64
C SER A 47 -12.86 -18.16 2.33
N ASP A 48 -12.07 -18.86 1.53
CA ASP A 48 -10.87 -19.58 1.99
C ASP A 48 -9.66 -18.65 2.19
N LEU A 49 -9.78 -17.37 1.84
CA LEU A 49 -8.72 -16.39 2.05
C LEU A 49 -8.59 -16.03 3.54
N GLU A 50 -7.37 -16.18 4.07
CA GLU A 50 -7.00 -15.69 5.38
C GLU A 50 -6.91 -14.14 5.34
N MET A 51 -7.94 -13.47 5.83
CA MET A 51 -7.95 -12.02 6.02
C MET A 51 -7.46 -11.69 7.43
N PHE A 52 -6.89 -10.50 7.62
CA PHE A 52 -6.42 -10.08 8.93
C PHE A 52 -6.41 -8.55 9.09
N LEU A 53 -6.52 -8.11 10.34
CA LEU A 53 -6.13 -6.77 10.78
C LEU A 53 -4.83 -6.89 11.58
N CYS A 54 -3.84 -6.05 11.27
CA CYS A 54 -2.56 -6.04 11.97
C CYS A 54 -2.13 -4.62 12.32
N LYS A 55 -1.64 -4.42 13.55
CA LYS A 55 -1.02 -3.18 14.01
C LYS A 55 0.48 -3.41 14.22
N ILE A 56 1.29 -2.56 13.60
CA ILE A 56 2.75 -2.65 13.61
C ILE A 56 3.32 -1.32 14.09
N ASN A 57 4.26 -1.39 15.02
CA ASN A 57 4.95 -0.22 15.54
C ASN A 57 5.99 0.31 14.55
N ASN A 58 6.05 1.64 14.41
CA ASN A 58 7.04 2.34 13.59
C ASN A 58 7.11 1.84 12.13
N ALA A 59 6.00 1.34 11.59
CA ALA A 59 5.92 0.92 10.20
C ALA A 59 6.09 2.11 9.25
N LYS A 60 6.65 1.84 8.07
CA LYS A 60 6.82 2.82 7.00
C LYS A 60 5.88 2.48 5.88
N VAL A 61 5.08 3.46 5.46
CA VAL A 61 4.18 3.34 4.32
C VAL A 61 4.76 4.15 3.17
N TYR A 62 4.97 3.49 2.03
CA TYR A 62 5.33 4.17 0.79
C TYR A 62 4.06 4.45 -0.02
N SER A 63 3.77 5.73 -0.21
CA SER A 63 2.44 6.19 -0.61
C SER A 63 1.97 5.72 -1.98
N SER A 64 2.92 5.36 -2.84
CA SER A 64 2.65 4.85 -4.17
C SER A 64 2.55 3.33 -4.09
N TRP A 65 1.43 2.75 -4.51
CA TRP A 65 1.17 1.30 -4.55
C TRP A 65 1.05 0.59 -3.19
N GLY A 66 0.85 1.32 -2.08
CA GLY A 66 0.53 0.69 -0.80
C GLY A 66 1.60 -0.31 -0.36
N PHE A 67 2.87 0.05 -0.53
CA PHE A 67 3.97 -0.76 -0.02
C PHE A 67 4.14 -0.46 1.48
N TYR A 68 4.08 -1.50 2.29
CA TYR A 68 4.28 -1.41 3.73
C TYR A 68 5.61 -2.06 4.08
N PHE A 69 6.37 -1.35 4.90
CA PHE A 69 7.64 -1.82 5.40
C PHE A 69 7.63 -1.79 6.93
N THR A 70 8.32 -2.75 7.51
CA THR A 70 8.71 -2.74 8.91
C THR A 70 9.66 -1.56 9.21
N SER A 71 9.92 -1.33 10.51
CA SER A 71 10.85 -0.30 10.96
C SER A 71 12.28 -0.49 10.41
N ASP A 72 12.72 -1.74 10.25
CA ASP A 72 14.00 -2.13 9.64
C ASP A 72 14.01 -2.14 8.09
N ASN A 73 12.94 -1.64 7.45
CA ASN A 73 12.77 -1.53 5.99
C ASN A 73 12.57 -2.85 5.24
N LYS A 74 12.08 -3.91 5.90
CA LYS A 74 11.64 -5.11 5.20
C LYS A 74 10.21 -4.93 4.67
N ILE A 75 9.98 -5.27 3.41
CA ILE A 75 8.64 -5.24 2.82
C ILE A 75 7.80 -6.40 3.36
N ILE A 76 6.57 -6.11 3.75
CA ILE A 76 5.60 -7.12 4.19
C ILE A 76 4.92 -7.70 2.95
N LYS A 77 4.93 -9.02 2.77
CA LYS A 77 4.49 -9.66 1.52
C LYS A 77 2.96 -9.69 1.36
N GLU A 78 2.24 -9.91 2.44
CA GLU A 78 0.79 -10.22 2.44
C GLU A 78 -0.10 -8.99 2.18
N VAL A 79 0.46 -7.79 2.26
CA VAL A 79 -0.28 -6.53 2.10
C VAL A 79 -0.54 -6.14 0.64
N LEU A 80 0.06 -6.87 -0.31
CA LEU A 80 -0.04 -6.64 -1.75
C LEU A 80 0.13 -7.97 -2.53
N PRO A 81 -0.32 -8.10 -3.79
CA PRO A 81 -0.05 -9.27 -4.63
C PRO A 81 1.43 -9.27 -5.04
N TYR A 82 2.29 -9.65 -4.10
CA TYR A 82 3.74 -9.49 -4.13
C TYR A 82 4.37 -10.03 -5.40
N ASP A 83 4.11 -11.31 -5.72
CA ASP A 83 4.69 -11.95 -6.89
C ASP A 83 4.27 -11.30 -8.21
N ARG A 84 3.03 -10.80 -8.29
CA ARG A 84 2.55 -10.07 -9.46
C ARG A 84 3.30 -8.74 -9.61
N ILE A 85 3.51 -8.03 -8.50
CA ILE A 85 4.19 -6.73 -8.50
C ILE A 85 5.65 -6.87 -8.91
N LEU A 86 6.34 -7.93 -8.46
CA LEU A 86 7.73 -8.18 -8.86
C LEU A 86 7.90 -8.42 -10.36
N ARG A 87 6.85 -8.79 -11.10
CA ARG A 87 6.90 -8.94 -12.57
C ARG A 87 6.84 -7.60 -13.30
N LEU A 88 6.37 -6.53 -12.65
CA LEU A 88 6.19 -5.20 -13.23
C LEU A 88 7.48 -4.35 -13.11
N SER A 89 8.58 -4.87 -13.63
CA SER A 89 9.92 -4.27 -13.49
C SER A 89 9.98 -2.79 -13.90
N GLU A 90 9.45 -2.42 -15.06
CA GLU A 90 9.47 -1.01 -15.49
C GLU A 90 8.67 -0.08 -14.57
N GLU A 91 7.50 -0.53 -14.11
CA GLU A 91 6.67 0.27 -13.21
C GLU A 91 7.30 0.42 -11.83
N LEU A 92 7.89 -0.65 -11.30
CA LEU A 92 8.72 -0.58 -10.09
C LEU A 92 9.87 0.40 -10.29
N GLY A 93 10.58 0.29 -11.42
CA GLY A 93 11.69 1.15 -11.77
C GLY A 93 11.35 2.62 -11.75
N GLY A 94 10.25 3.03 -12.40
CA GLY A 94 9.87 4.45 -12.43
C GLY A 94 9.15 4.95 -11.17
N ARG A 95 8.61 4.08 -10.32
CA ARG A 95 8.07 4.47 -9.00
C ARG A 95 9.18 4.68 -7.97
N PHE A 96 10.10 3.72 -7.89
CA PHE A 96 11.24 3.77 -6.98
C PHE A 96 12.38 4.64 -7.53
N ALA A 97 12.33 5.04 -8.80
CA ALA A 97 13.14 6.14 -9.29
C ALA A 97 12.95 7.36 -8.37
N PHE A 98 14.06 7.85 -7.84
CA PHE A 98 14.11 8.96 -6.89
C PHE A 98 13.43 8.70 -5.54
N TYR A 99 13.21 7.44 -5.14
CA TYR A 99 12.64 7.09 -3.84
C TYR A 99 13.39 7.76 -2.67
N ASN A 100 14.73 7.79 -2.74
CA ASN A 100 15.58 8.40 -1.72
C ASN A 100 15.39 9.93 -1.57
N PHE A 101 14.86 10.60 -2.60
CA PHE A 101 14.62 12.06 -2.57
C PHE A 101 13.21 12.43 -2.10
N ARG A 102 12.39 11.44 -1.74
CA ARG A 102 11.02 11.70 -1.28
C ARG A 102 11.00 12.21 0.16
N PHE A 103 10.14 13.20 0.40
CA PHE A 103 9.84 13.69 1.73
C PHE A 103 9.21 12.59 2.59
N LYS A 104 9.65 12.51 3.84
CA LYS A 104 9.12 11.59 4.85
C LYS A 104 8.34 12.39 5.87
N LYS A 105 7.11 11.96 6.16
CA LYS A 105 6.31 12.49 7.27
C LYS A 105 6.28 11.44 8.38
N LYS A 106 6.44 11.88 9.63
CA LYS A 106 6.26 11.07 10.83
C LYS A 106 4.96 11.47 11.49
N THR A 107 4.32 10.51 12.16
CA THR A 107 3.08 10.68 12.90
C THR A 107 3.07 9.69 14.05
N ASP A 108 2.49 10.09 15.17
CA ASP A 108 2.24 9.30 16.37
C ASP A 108 0.80 8.74 16.42
N LEU A 109 -0.08 9.25 15.56
CA LEU A 109 -1.45 8.77 15.34
C LEU A 109 -1.53 7.25 15.00
N ASN A 110 -2.64 6.61 15.40
CA ASN A 110 -3.02 5.28 14.92
C ASN A 110 -3.57 5.39 13.50
N VAL A 111 -2.74 5.06 12.53
CA VAL A 111 -3.07 5.25 11.11
C VAL A 111 -3.49 3.95 10.46
N PHE A 112 -4.65 3.96 9.79
CA PHE A 112 -5.06 2.90 8.88
C PHE A 112 -4.81 3.29 7.43
N SER A 113 -4.23 2.38 6.65
CA SER A 113 -3.86 2.68 5.27
C SER A 113 -4.82 2.04 4.28
N LEU A 114 -5.52 2.90 3.55
CA LEU A 114 -6.46 2.59 2.47
C LEU A 114 -5.79 2.69 1.10
N GLN A 115 -4.48 2.49 1.05
CA GLN A 115 -3.75 2.56 -0.20
C GLN A 115 -4.05 1.35 -1.06
N SER A 116 -4.39 1.64 -2.31
CA SER A 116 -4.61 0.68 -3.38
C SER A 116 -3.41 0.68 -4.32
N ILE A 117 -3.12 -0.49 -4.88
CA ILE A 117 -2.11 -0.67 -5.93
C ILE A 117 -2.70 -0.23 -7.26
N TRP A 118 -3.96 -0.58 -7.48
CA TRP A 118 -4.71 -0.25 -8.68
C TRP A 118 -5.49 1.06 -8.52
N ASN A 119 -4.76 2.17 -8.51
CA ASN A 119 -5.38 3.50 -8.52
C ASN A 119 -5.71 4.02 -9.94
N VAL A 120 -5.99 3.13 -10.89
CA VAL A 120 -6.18 3.48 -12.31
C VAL A 120 -7.60 3.99 -12.58
N CYS A 121 -8.59 3.39 -11.94
CA CYS A 121 -9.99 3.80 -12.04
C CYS A 121 -10.70 3.62 -10.68
N PHE A 122 -11.88 4.22 -10.54
CA PHE A 122 -12.67 4.17 -9.31
C PHE A 122 -13.07 2.75 -8.91
N GLY A 123 -13.45 1.91 -9.88
CA GLY A 123 -13.81 0.51 -9.62
C GLY A 123 -12.68 -0.27 -8.96
N HIS A 124 -11.46 -0.17 -9.50
CA HIS A 124 -10.28 -0.80 -8.90
C HIS A 124 -10.02 -0.32 -7.46
N TRP A 125 -10.21 0.97 -7.19
CA TRP A 125 -10.07 1.50 -5.84
C TRP A 125 -11.13 0.93 -4.89
N ILE A 126 -12.40 0.88 -5.30
CA ILE A 126 -13.49 0.29 -4.49
C ILE A 126 -13.15 -1.17 -4.17
N HIS A 127 -12.79 -1.97 -5.17
CA HIS A 127 -12.53 -3.40 -4.98
C HIS A 127 -11.34 -3.69 -4.05
N GLU A 128 -10.35 -2.81 -3.97
CA GLU A 128 -9.21 -2.99 -3.05
C GLU A 128 -9.40 -2.30 -1.69
N THR A 129 -10.18 -1.22 -1.62
CA THR A 129 -10.24 -0.35 -0.43
C THR A 129 -11.47 -0.62 0.43
N LEU A 130 -12.62 -0.87 -0.20
CA LEU A 130 -13.86 -1.13 0.51
C LEU A 130 -13.76 -2.40 1.39
N PRO A 131 -13.18 -3.53 0.93
CA PRO A 131 -12.97 -4.68 1.80
C PRO A 131 -12.09 -4.38 3.03
N LYS A 132 -11.10 -3.50 2.90
CA LYS A 132 -10.24 -3.10 4.04
C LYS A 132 -11.03 -2.37 5.12
N LEU A 133 -12.01 -1.54 4.73
CA LEU A 133 -12.90 -0.86 5.67
C LEU A 133 -13.84 -1.84 6.38
N PHE A 134 -14.38 -2.82 5.66
CA PHE A 134 -15.20 -3.87 6.27
C PHE A 134 -14.39 -4.71 7.25
N ILE A 135 -13.19 -5.17 6.87
CA ILE A 135 -12.28 -5.87 7.77
C ILE A 135 -11.99 -5.06 9.04
N LEU A 136 -11.73 -3.75 8.91
CA LEU A 136 -11.48 -2.87 10.05
C LEU A 136 -12.70 -2.73 10.97
N LYS A 137 -13.89 -2.57 10.38
CA LYS A 137 -15.17 -2.47 11.10
C LYS A 137 -15.49 -3.78 11.82
N ASP A 138 -15.42 -4.90 11.12
CA ASP A 138 -15.78 -6.22 11.61
C ASP A 138 -14.79 -6.73 12.68
N ALA A 139 -13.54 -6.25 12.62
CA ALA A 139 -12.55 -6.43 13.68
C ALA A 139 -12.77 -5.52 14.91
N GLY A 140 -13.81 -4.67 14.92
CA GLY A 140 -14.13 -3.77 16.04
C GLY A 140 -13.07 -2.71 16.31
N PHE A 141 -12.32 -2.28 15.28
CA PHE A 141 -11.16 -1.40 15.45
C PHE A 141 -11.33 -0.03 14.78
N LEU A 142 -12.48 0.23 14.16
CA LEU A 142 -12.75 1.48 13.45
C LEU A 142 -12.61 2.71 14.36
N ASP A 143 -13.15 2.66 15.57
CA ASP A 143 -13.13 3.78 16.54
C ASP A 143 -11.74 4.02 17.16
N LYS A 144 -10.76 3.16 16.87
CA LYS A 144 -9.38 3.27 17.34
C LYS A 144 -8.43 3.86 16.28
N ILE A 145 -8.95 4.24 15.13
CA ILE A 145 -8.18 4.84 14.03
C ILE A 145 -8.31 6.36 14.07
N ASP A 146 -7.19 7.03 14.25
CA ASP A 146 -7.13 8.49 14.31
C ASP A 146 -7.09 9.11 12.91
N ALA A 147 -6.50 8.41 11.94
CA ALA A 147 -6.35 8.92 10.58
C ALA A 147 -6.28 7.81 9.51
N PHE A 148 -6.73 8.15 8.31
CA PHE A 148 -6.61 7.30 7.13
C PHE A 148 -5.57 7.82 6.15
N ILE A 149 -4.68 6.95 5.68
CA ILE A 149 -3.84 7.25 4.51
C ILE A 149 -4.58 6.80 3.25
N LEU A 150 -4.90 7.76 2.39
CA LEU A 150 -5.49 7.51 1.07
C LEU A 150 -4.39 7.41 -0.01
N GLY A 151 -4.64 6.58 -1.03
CA GLY A 151 -3.78 6.52 -2.23
C GLY A 151 -3.97 7.73 -3.17
N ASP A 152 -2.95 8.03 -3.98
CA ASP A 152 -2.93 9.20 -4.88
C ASP A 152 -4.13 9.27 -5.86
N GLY A 153 -4.70 8.12 -6.26
CA GLY A 153 -5.87 8.08 -7.16
C GLY A 153 -7.17 8.53 -6.50
N CYS A 154 -7.29 8.37 -5.19
CA CYS A 154 -8.47 8.75 -4.42
C CYS A 154 -8.59 10.28 -4.31
N LYS A 155 -7.49 10.97 -3.98
CA LYS A 155 -7.45 12.43 -3.83
C LYS A 155 -7.87 13.20 -5.08
N THR A 156 -7.65 12.68 -6.28
CA THR A 156 -7.89 13.47 -7.50
C THR A 156 -9.31 13.30 -8.03
N LYS A 157 -9.90 12.11 -7.85
CA LYS A 157 -11.26 11.80 -8.34
C LYS A 157 -12.34 12.13 -7.32
N PHE A 158 -12.18 11.70 -6.06
CA PHE A 158 -13.15 12.04 -5.02
C PHE A 158 -13.24 13.53 -4.80
N HIS A 159 -12.12 14.25 -4.76
CA HIS A 159 -12.14 15.69 -4.52
C HIS A 159 -12.81 16.47 -5.66
N LYS A 160 -12.71 16.00 -6.91
CA LYS A 160 -13.40 16.62 -8.07
C LYS A 160 -14.87 16.23 -8.17
N ASP A 161 -15.19 14.95 -7.93
CA ASP A 161 -16.57 14.46 -8.05
C ASP A 161 -17.41 14.89 -6.83
N SER A 162 -16.86 14.86 -5.61
CA SER A 162 -17.56 15.37 -4.42
C SER A 162 -17.82 16.87 -4.51
N LEU A 163 -16.88 17.69 -5.03
CA LEU A 163 -17.11 19.12 -5.29
C LEU A 163 -18.15 19.37 -6.41
N LYS A 164 -18.42 18.39 -7.29
CA LYS A 164 -19.39 18.52 -8.36
C LYS A 164 -20.82 18.18 -7.93
N TYR A 165 -20.97 17.40 -6.86
CA TYR A 165 -22.26 16.99 -6.28
C TYR A 165 -22.46 17.51 -4.86
N SER A 166 -21.64 18.47 -4.40
CA SER A 166 -21.90 19.27 -3.20
C SER A 166 -22.37 20.66 -3.61
N ILE A 167 -23.58 20.70 -4.18
CA ILE A 167 -24.55 21.80 -4.16
C ILE A 167 -25.91 21.15 -3.98
#